data_AF-A0A1A6BKN5-F1
#
_entry.id   AF-A0A1A6BKN5-F1
#
_cell.length_a   1.000
_cell.length_b   1.000
_cell.length_c   1.000
_cell.angle_alpha   90.00
_cell.angle_beta   90.00
_cell.angle_gamma   90.00
#
_symmetry.space_group_name_H-M   'P 1'
#
loop_
_entity.id
_entity.type
_entity.pdbx_description
1 polymer ?
#
loop_
_entity_poly.entity_id
_entity_poly.type
_entity_poly.pdbx_seq_one_letter_code
_entity_poly.pdbx_strand_id
1 'polypeptide(L)'
;MHTDDDFRARDVWFDIPVGSVPDMACGGARNGVPNYVGVKHFRPEYFTVKCVDGRMTELRLWGREIKKGGSLGVRHLDYLWQWD
;
A
#
# COMPACT_ATOMS: atom_id res chain seq x y z
N MET A 1 -23.14 -12.94 6.35
CA MET A 1 -22.68 -12.13 5.20
C MET A 1 -21.68 -11.15 5.79
N HIS A 2 -20.37 -11.36 5.60
CA HIS A 2 -19.35 -10.39 6.01
C HIS A 2 -19.41 -9.23 5.03
N THR A 3 -19.75 -8.05 5.52
CA THR A 3 -19.56 -6.79 4.81
C THR A 3 -18.09 -6.43 4.96
N ASP A 4 -17.27 -6.80 3.97
CA ASP A 4 -15.90 -6.29 3.78
C ASP A 4 -15.91 -4.81 3.30
N ASP A 5 -16.91 -4.03 3.72
CA ASP A 5 -17.05 -2.61 3.35
C ASP A 5 -16.43 -1.73 4.44
N ASP A 6 -15.44 -0.94 4.02
CA ASP A 6 -14.79 0.18 4.71
C ASP A 6 -13.78 -0.14 5.84
N PHE A 7 -12.78 -0.98 5.58
CA PHE A 7 -11.51 -0.83 6.32
C PHE A 7 -10.80 0.47 5.89
N ARG A 8 -11.13 1.59 6.53
CA ARG A 8 -10.43 2.89 6.38
C ARG A 8 -9.62 3.20 7.62
N ALA A 9 -8.37 2.76 7.65
CA ALA A 9 -7.53 2.85 8.85
C ALA A 9 -6.79 4.20 9.03
N ARG A 10 -7.01 5.23 8.20
CA ARG A 10 -6.13 6.42 8.08
C ARG A 10 -6.86 7.71 7.67
N ASP A 11 -6.17 8.86 7.86
CA ASP A 11 -6.73 10.22 7.68
C ASP A 11 -7.26 10.47 6.26
N VAL A 12 -6.56 9.97 5.23
CA VAL A 12 -6.98 10.11 3.84
C VAL A 12 -6.77 8.82 3.07
N TRP A 13 -7.68 8.54 2.13
CA TRP A 13 -7.73 7.35 1.28
C TRP A 13 -7.92 7.75 -0.18
N PHE A 14 -7.21 7.09 -1.08
CA PHE A 14 -7.33 7.31 -2.52
C PHE A 14 -7.23 6.00 -3.29
N ASP A 15 -8.24 5.72 -4.12
CA ASP A 15 -8.24 4.56 -4.99
C ASP A 15 -7.28 4.75 -6.17
N ILE A 16 -6.64 3.66 -6.56
CA ILE A 16 -5.73 3.61 -7.71
C ILE A 16 -6.44 2.88 -8.85
N PRO A 17 -6.66 3.53 -10.00
CA PRO A 17 -7.21 2.85 -11.17
C PRO A 17 -6.33 1.65 -11.57
N VAL A 18 -6.96 0.53 -11.87
CA VAL A 18 -6.27 -0.70 -12.27
C VAL A 18 -5.33 -0.42 -13.44
N GLY A 19 -4.05 -0.80 -13.28
CA GLY A 19 -3.02 -0.66 -14.32
C GLY A 19 -2.41 0.75 -14.45
N SER A 20 -2.88 1.74 -13.67
CA SER A 20 -2.27 3.08 -13.66
C SER A 20 -0.91 3.13 -12.95
N VAL A 21 -0.66 2.17 -12.06
CA VAL A 21 0.60 2.00 -11.34
C VAL A 21 1.13 0.58 -11.60
N PRO A 22 2.41 0.40 -11.95
CA PRO A 22 3.00 -0.92 -12.12
C PRO A 22 2.93 -1.78 -10.85
N ASP A 23 2.94 -3.10 -11.02
CA ASP A 23 3.10 -4.02 -9.90
C ASP A 23 4.44 -3.75 -9.17
N MET A 24 4.43 -3.83 -7.84
CA MET A 24 5.57 -3.42 -7.01
C MET A 24 6.03 -4.56 -6.10
N ALA A 25 7.32 -4.58 -5.80
CA ALA A 25 7.84 -5.42 -4.72
C ALA A 25 7.53 -4.75 -3.38
N CYS A 26 6.97 -5.49 -2.43
CA CYS A 26 6.71 -5.03 -1.07
C CYS A 26 8.02 -4.60 -0.41
N GLY A 27 7.97 -3.46 0.27
CA GLY A 27 9.01 -3.02 1.18
C GLY A 27 8.59 -1.82 2.01
N GLY A 28 9.13 -1.71 3.22
CA GLY A 28 9.06 -0.48 4.00
C GLY A 28 10.18 0.47 3.58
N ALA A 29 9.91 1.76 3.57
CA ALA A 29 10.85 2.84 3.37
C ALA A 29 10.76 3.86 4.51
N ARG A 30 11.91 4.38 4.93
CA ARG A 30 12.04 5.45 5.92
C ARG A 30 12.81 6.60 5.29
N ASN A 31 12.26 7.80 5.35
CA ASN A 31 12.81 8.99 4.72
C ASN A 31 13.12 8.78 3.22
N GLY A 32 12.24 8.06 2.51
CA GLY A 32 12.42 7.73 1.10
C GLY A 32 13.41 6.60 0.79
N VAL A 33 14.11 6.06 1.81
CA VAL A 33 15.08 4.98 1.65
C VAL A 33 14.41 3.63 1.94
N PRO A 34 14.41 2.67 1.01
CA PRO A 34 13.88 1.33 1.26
C PRO A 34 14.69 0.57 2.32
N ASN A 35 14.00 0.03 3.32
CA ASN A 35 14.58 -0.71 4.45
C ASN A 35 14.31 -2.21 4.39
N TYR A 36 13.29 -2.66 3.64
CA TYR A 36 12.89 -4.08 3.55
C TYR A 36 12.40 -4.47 2.15
N VAL A 37 13.25 -4.38 1.12
CA VAL A 37 12.85 -4.70 -0.25
C VAL A 37 12.88 -6.22 -0.51
N GLY A 38 11.84 -6.74 -1.16
CA GLY A 38 12.02 -7.89 -2.06
C GLY A 38 11.45 -9.24 -1.63
N VAL A 39 10.51 -9.28 -0.67
CA VAL A 39 9.95 -10.58 -0.23
C VAL A 39 8.73 -11.01 -1.07
N LYS A 40 7.92 -10.08 -1.56
CA LYS A 40 6.64 -10.38 -2.27
C LYS A 40 6.29 -9.29 -3.28
N HIS A 41 5.67 -9.65 -4.40
CA HIS A 41 5.12 -8.69 -5.35
C HIS A 41 3.63 -8.45 -5.04
N PHE A 42 3.14 -7.24 -5.30
CA PHE A 42 1.74 -6.86 -5.09
C PHE A 42 1.26 -5.92 -6.19
N ARG A 43 -0.05 -5.89 -6.39
CA ARG A 43 -0.72 -4.97 -7.33
C ARG A 43 -1.32 -3.80 -6.56
N PRO A 44 -0.85 -2.57 -6.76
CA PRO A 44 -1.41 -1.40 -6.08
C PRO A 44 -2.90 -1.19 -6.38
N GLU A 45 -3.68 -0.87 -5.35
CA GLU A 45 -5.14 -0.70 -5.44
C GLU A 45 -5.64 0.58 -4.78
N TYR A 46 -4.96 1.03 -3.72
CA TYR A 46 -5.24 2.30 -3.07
C TYR A 46 -4.03 2.74 -2.26
N PHE A 47 -3.98 4.01 -1.91
CA PHE A 47 -3.04 4.50 -0.91
C PHE A 47 -3.74 5.24 0.22
N THR A 48 -3.10 5.23 1.38
CA THR A 48 -3.56 5.96 2.55
C THR A 48 -2.47 6.90 3.04
N VAL A 49 -2.89 8.08 3.52
CA VAL A 49 -1.99 9.11 4.02
C VAL A 49 -2.28 9.39 5.49
N LYS A 50 -1.23 9.62 6.28
CA LYS A 50 -1.32 10.22 7.61
C LYS A 50 -0.72 11.61 7.58
N CYS A 51 -1.46 12.59 8.11
CA CYS A 51 -1.01 13.97 8.22
C CYS A 51 -0.97 14.41 9.69
N VAL A 52 0.11 15.11 10.08
CA VAL A 52 0.26 15.75 11.39
C VAL A 52 0.58 17.21 11.15
N ASP A 53 -0.19 18.12 11.78
CA ASP A 53 -0.03 19.58 11.63
C ASP A 53 0.04 20.06 10.16
N GLY A 54 -0.80 19.46 9.30
CA GLY A 54 -0.86 19.77 7.87
C GLY A 54 0.30 19.21 7.03
N ARG A 55 1.22 18.44 7.63
CA ARG A 55 2.33 17.78 6.94
C ARG A 55 2.10 16.28 6.82
N MET A 56 2.35 15.71 5.65
CA MET A 56 2.31 14.27 5.44
C MET A 56 3.49 13.62 6.19
N THR A 57 3.19 12.74 7.14
CA THR A 57 4.18 11.98 7.93
C THR A 57 4.26 10.52 7.51
N GLU A 58 3.22 10.00 6.85
CA GLU A 58 3.19 8.62 6.38
C GLU A 58 2.36 8.48 5.10
N LEU A 59 2.86 7.68 4.16
CA LEU A 59 2.15 7.21 2.98
C LEU A 59 2.21 5.69 2.96
N ARG A 60 1.07 5.01 2.84
CA ARG A 60 1.03 3.57 2.60
C ARG A 60 0.36 3.30 1.27
N LEU A 61 1.01 2.51 0.43
CA LEU A 61 0.45 1.98 -0.80
C LEU A 61 0.01 0.55 -0.57
N TRP A 62 -1.27 0.27 -0.72
CA TRP A 62 -1.85 -1.03 -0.45
C TRP A 62 -2.15 -1.76 -1.74
N GLY A 63 -2.11 -3.09 -1.68
CA GLY A 63 -2.51 -3.91 -2.79
C GLY A 63 -2.45 -5.40 -2.48
N ARG A 64 -3.17 -6.20 -3.25
CA ARG A 64 -3.16 -7.66 -3.13
C ARG A 64 -1.84 -8.26 -3.61
N GLU A 65 -1.35 -9.25 -2.86
CA GLU A 65 -0.18 -10.07 -3.24
C GLU A 65 -0.39 -10.74 -4.61
N ILE A 66 0.63 -10.71 -5.46
CA ILE A 66 0.64 -11.43 -6.74
C ILE A 66 1.26 -12.81 -6.51
N LYS A 67 0.47 -13.86 -6.74
CA LYS A 67 0.90 -15.26 -6.60
C LYS A 67 1.74 -15.70 -7.81
N LYS A 68 2.41 -16.86 -7.69
CA LYS A 68 3.28 -17.48 -8.72
C LYS A 68 2.60 -17.81 -10.07
N GLY A 69 1.33 -17.44 -10.27
CA GLY A 69 0.61 -17.56 -11.55
C GLY A 69 -0.06 -16.27 -12.02
N GLY A 70 0.30 -15.12 -11.43
CA GLY A 70 -0.29 -13.81 -11.76
C GLY A 70 -1.67 -13.55 -11.13
N SER A 71 -2.27 -14.53 -10.46
CA SER A 71 -3.51 -14.33 -9.71
C SER A 71 -3.27 -13.52 -8.43
N LEU A 72 -4.29 -12.77 -8.01
CA LEU A 72 -4.24 -11.96 -6.80
C LEU A 72 -4.57 -12.81 -5.56
N GLY A 73 -3.84 -12.56 -4.48
CA GLY A 73 -4.07 -13.12 -3.16
C GLY A 73 -5.14 -12.34 -2.38
N VAL A 74 -5.53 -12.91 -1.25
CA VAL A 74 -6.51 -12.29 -0.33
C VAL A 74 -5.85 -11.30 0.64
N ARG A 75 -4.54 -11.44 0.86
CA ARG A 75 -3.78 -10.56 1.75
C ARG A 75 -3.45 -9.27 1.03
N HIS A 76 -3.88 -8.15 1.61
CA HIS A 76 -3.36 -6.84 1.29
C HIS A 76 -1.99 -6.66 1.95
N LEU A 77 -1.02 -6.22 1.16
CA LEU A 77 0.30 -5.81 1.60
C LEU A 77 0.41 -4.30 1.42
N ASP A 78 1.12 -3.65 2.34
CA ASP A 78 1.47 -2.25 2.22
C ASP A 78 2.95 -2.06 1.84
N TYR A 79 3.18 -1.11 0.96
CA TYR A 79 4.45 -0.39 0.87
C TYR A 79 4.33 0.84 1.75
N LEU A 80 5.30 1.07 2.62
CA LEU A 80 5.24 2.13 3.63
C LEU A 80 6.32 3.16 3.36
N TRP A 81 5.98 4.45 3.31
CA TRP A 81 6.92 5.56 3.44
C TRP A 81 6.62 6.32 4.72
N GLN A 82 7.64 6.52 5.55
CA GLN A 82 7.56 7.32 6.77
C GLN A 82 8.57 8.46 6.73
N TRP A 83 8.15 9.64 7.17
CA TRP A 83 8.99 10.82 7.35
C TRP A 83 8.93 11.25 8.83
N ASP A 84 10.06 11.76 9.34
CA ASP A 84 10.17 12.31 10.69
C ASP A 84 9.66 13.76 10.78
#